data_AF-H0HNB0-F1
#
_entry.id   AF-H0HNB0-F1
#
_cell.length_a   1.000
_cell.length_b   1.000
_cell.length_c   1.000
_cell.angle_alpha   90.00
_cell.angle_beta   90.00
_cell.angle_gamma   90.00
#
_symmetry.space_group_name_H-M   'P 1'
#
loop_
_entity.id
_entity.type
_entity.pdbx_description
1 polymer ?
#
loop_
_entity_poly.entity_id
_entity_poly.type
_entity_poly.pdbx_seq_one_letter_code
_entity_poly.pdbx_strand_id
1 'polypeptide(L)'
;MADAVSKIAARAPALVGREFGARDVRLAVLQPADRISLRAPAASLGALSKALGLTLPTAPKNSASKGKRSALWLGPDEWLVIDEGGRDPLADCASVKALHSAVGISHRNVGLSVTGAAAATINARCP
;
A
#
# COMPACT_ATOMS: atom_id res chain seq x y z
N MET A 1 26.63 10.61 -15.72
CA MET A 1 25.44 9.78 -15.98
C MET A 1 24.27 10.52 -15.36
N ALA A 2 23.46 11.20 -16.17
CA ALA A 2 22.43 12.12 -15.67
C ALA A 2 21.33 11.32 -14.97
N ASP A 3 21.01 11.73 -13.75
CA ASP A 3 19.97 11.18 -12.91
C ASP A 3 18.63 11.47 -13.58
N ALA A 4 18.05 10.46 -14.24
CA ALA A 4 16.72 10.57 -14.82
C ALA A 4 15.71 10.49 -13.66
N VAL A 5 15.56 11.61 -12.94
CA VAL A 5 14.41 11.82 -12.07
C VAL A 5 13.19 11.78 -12.99
N SER A 6 12.55 10.62 -13.06
CA SER A 6 11.22 10.50 -13.67
C SER A 6 10.35 11.58 -13.03
N LYS A 7 9.86 12.51 -13.84
CA LYS A 7 8.93 13.54 -13.37
C LYS A 7 7.64 12.84 -12.97
N ILE A 8 7.56 12.41 -11.72
CA ILE A 8 6.33 11.86 -11.15
C ILE A 8 5.32 13.00 -11.12
N ALA A 9 4.19 12.83 -11.81
CA ALA A 9 3.11 13.80 -11.79
C ALA A 9 2.62 14.01 -10.35
N ALA A 10 2.43 15.27 -9.95
CA ALA A 10 1.90 15.59 -8.64
C ALA A 10 0.53 14.92 -8.46
N ARG A 11 0.40 14.11 -7.41
CA ARG A 11 -0.86 13.43 -7.07
C ARG A 11 -1.73 14.38 -6.25
N ALA A 12 -2.89 14.74 -6.77
CA ALA A 12 -3.92 15.51 -6.07
C ALA A 12 -5.15 14.62 -5.81
N PRO A 13 -5.22 13.94 -4.64
CA PRO A 13 -6.37 13.11 -4.30
C PRO A 13 -7.68 13.89 -4.32
N ALA A 14 -8.76 13.25 -4.75
CA ALA A 14 -10.09 13.82 -4.59
C ALA A 14 -10.33 14.15 -3.11
N LEU A 15 -10.90 15.33 -2.85
CA LEU A 15 -11.19 15.84 -1.51
C LEU A 15 -9.94 16.06 -0.63
N VAL A 16 -8.74 16.20 -1.20
CA VAL A 16 -7.52 16.53 -0.43
C VAL A 16 -7.74 17.74 0.50
N GLY A 17 -7.24 17.63 1.73
CA GLY A 17 -7.41 18.66 2.77
C GLY A 17 -8.82 18.72 3.39
N ARG A 18 -9.76 17.89 2.93
CA ARG A 18 -11.10 17.79 3.53
C ARG A 18 -11.07 16.84 4.71
N GLU A 19 -11.77 17.25 5.76
CA GLU A 19 -12.00 16.47 6.96
C GLU A 19 -13.46 16.59 7.36
N PHE A 20 -13.97 15.57 8.03
CA PHE A 20 -15.31 15.56 8.60
C PHE A 20 -15.25 14.97 10.00
N GLY A 21 -15.99 15.57 10.93
CA GLY A 21 -16.11 15.09 12.30
C GLY A 21 -17.57 15.00 12.71
N ALA A 22 -17.91 13.92 13.40
CA ALA A 22 -19.18 13.76 14.10
C ALA A 22 -18.92 13.09 15.46
N ARG A 23 -19.98 12.81 16.22
CA ARG A 23 -19.84 12.16 17.52
C ARG A 23 -19.08 10.83 17.37
N ASP A 24 -17.96 10.72 18.10
CA ASP A 24 -17.10 9.55 18.16
C ASP A 24 -16.52 9.06 16.82
N VAL A 25 -16.51 9.90 15.78
CA VAL A 25 -15.92 9.55 14.48
C VAL A 25 -15.28 10.74 13.77
N ARG A 26 -14.14 10.50 13.12
CA ARG A 26 -13.45 11.45 12.25
C ARG A 26 -13.04 10.79 10.95
N LEU A 27 -13.30 11.48 9.84
CA LEU A 27 -12.91 11.12 8.50
C LEU A 27 -11.89 12.14 7.97
N ALA A 28 -10.83 11.66 7.34
CA ALA A 28 -9.85 12.52 6.67
C ALA A 28 -9.26 11.83 5.44
N VAL A 29 -8.96 12.62 4.40
CA VAL A 29 -8.20 12.12 3.25
C VAL A 29 -6.74 11.96 3.66
N LEU A 30 -6.19 10.75 3.45
CA LEU A 30 -4.78 10.46 3.68
C LEU A 30 -3.92 11.05 2.56
N GLN A 31 -2.66 11.34 2.90
CA GLN A 31 -1.69 11.82 1.93
C GLN A 31 -1.44 10.77 0.84
N PRO A 32 -1.01 11.19 -0.37
CA PRO A 32 -0.63 10.24 -1.41
C PRO A 32 0.41 9.25 -0.92
N ALA A 33 0.19 7.96 -1.19
CA ALA A 33 1.10 6.88 -0.84
C ALA A 33 1.54 6.15 -2.10
N ASP A 34 2.74 5.57 -2.08
CA ASP A 34 3.23 4.74 -3.17
C ASP A 34 2.72 3.32 -3.03
N ARG A 35 2.23 2.76 -4.13
CA ARG A 35 1.52 1.48 -4.13
C ARG A 35 1.95 0.62 -5.28
N ILE A 36 2.14 -0.67 -5.00
CA ILE A 36 2.27 -1.69 -6.04
C ILE A 36 1.26 -2.81 -5.85
N SER A 37 0.72 -3.30 -6.97
CA SER A 37 0.14 -4.64 -7.04
C SER A 37 1.30 -5.59 -7.32
N LEU A 38 1.54 -6.52 -6.40
CA LEU A 38 2.61 -7.50 -6.47
C LEU A 38 2.03 -8.89 -6.66
N ARG A 39 2.51 -9.59 -7.69
CA ARG A 39 2.22 -11.00 -7.95
C ARG A 39 3.48 -11.82 -7.93
N ALA A 40 3.50 -12.93 -7.20
CA ALA A 40 4.67 -13.78 -7.11
C ALA A 40 4.34 -15.20 -6.60
N PRO A 41 5.02 -16.25 -7.12
CA PRO A 41 4.95 -17.58 -6.52
C PRO A 41 5.65 -17.61 -5.16
N ALA A 42 5.30 -18.62 -4.34
CA ALA A 42 5.86 -18.80 -2.99
C ALA A 42 7.41 -18.80 -2.95
N ALA A 43 8.06 -19.37 -3.97
CA ALA A 43 9.51 -19.43 -4.09
C ALA A 43 10.19 -18.04 -4.15
N SER A 44 9.47 -17.00 -4.58
CA SER A 44 10.01 -15.65 -4.73
C SER A 44 9.86 -14.80 -3.46
N LEU A 45 9.06 -15.23 -2.48
CA LEU A 45 8.67 -14.40 -1.34
C LEU A 45 9.83 -14.02 -0.44
N GLY A 46 10.84 -14.88 -0.28
CA GLY A 46 12.02 -14.57 0.53
C GLY A 46 12.81 -13.38 -0.04
N ALA A 47 13.07 -13.40 -1.35
CA ALA A 47 13.78 -12.33 -2.03
C ALA A 47 12.99 -11.01 -2.04
N LEU A 48 11.69 -11.09 -2.34
CA LEU A 48 10.79 -9.93 -2.34
C LEU A 48 10.63 -9.34 -0.94
N SER A 49 10.46 -10.16 0.10
CA SER A 49 10.37 -9.70 1.48
C SER A 49 11.63 -8.96 1.92
N LYS A 50 12.81 -9.47 1.52
CA LYS A 50 14.09 -8.80 1.78
C LYS A 50 14.17 -7.44 1.08
N ALA A 51 13.83 -7.38 -0.20
CA ALA A 51 13.85 -6.13 -0.98
C ALA A 51 12.86 -5.10 -0.42
N LEU A 52 11.65 -5.53 -0.07
CA LEU A 52 10.61 -4.66 0.49
C LEU A 52 10.87 -4.28 1.96
N GLY A 53 11.78 -4.96 2.65
CA GLY A 53 12.13 -4.71 4.04
C GLY A 53 11.10 -5.19 5.06
N LEU A 54 10.14 -6.03 4.65
CA LEU A 54 9.14 -6.66 5.52
C LEU A 54 8.83 -8.08 5.03
N THR A 55 8.40 -8.95 5.93
CA THR A 55 7.96 -10.30 5.55
C THR A 55 6.57 -10.23 4.93
N LEU A 56 6.43 -10.68 3.67
CA LEU A 56 5.12 -10.77 3.02
C LEU A 56 4.24 -11.79 3.77
N PRO A 57 3.00 -11.43 4.14
CA PRO A 57 2.08 -12.35 4.80
C PRO A 57 1.72 -13.49 3.84
N THR A 58 1.60 -14.72 4.33
CA THR A 58 1.25 -15.91 3.51
C THR A 58 -0.10 -16.52 3.84
N ALA A 59 -0.72 -16.10 4.95
CA ALA A 59 -2.03 -16.58 5.37
C ALA A 59 -3.14 -15.60 4.95
N PRO A 60 -4.34 -16.09 4.58
CA PRO A 60 -5.47 -15.24 4.24
C PRO A 60 -5.80 -14.21 5.31
N LYS A 61 -6.27 -13.03 4.88
CA LYS A 61 -6.73 -11.94 5.76
C LYS A 61 -5.65 -11.41 6.73
N ASN A 62 -4.37 -11.59 6.41
CA ASN A 62 -3.28 -11.00 7.16
C ASN A 62 -2.66 -9.80 6.44
N SER A 63 -2.02 -8.95 7.23
CA SER A 63 -1.16 -7.88 6.77
C SER A 63 0.14 -7.89 7.57
N ALA A 64 1.21 -7.35 6.99
CA ALA A 64 2.46 -7.09 7.68
C ALA A 64 2.79 -5.60 7.53
N SER A 65 3.31 -4.98 8.58
CA SER A 65 3.74 -3.58 8.55
C SER A 65 5.10 -3.42 9.21
N LYS A 66 5.98 -2.60 8.63
CA LYS A 66 7.25 -2.18 9.23
C LYS A 66 7.54 -0.73 8.87
N GLY A 67 7.59 0.14 9.88
CA GLY A 67 7.69 1.57 9.67
C GLY A 67 6.48 2.10 8.90
N LYS A 68 6.71 2.79 7.79
CA LYS A 68 5.67 3.35 6.91
C LYS A 68 5.28 2.45 5.74
N ARG A 69 5.70 1.18 5.75
CA ARG A 69 5.37 0.22 4.71
C ARG A 69 4.48 -0.89 5.24
N SER A 70 3.46 -1.21 4.47
CA SER A 70 2.50 -2.28 4.74
C SER A 70 2.34 -3.17 3.53
N ALA A 71 2.16 -4.47 3.74
CA ALA A 71 1.74 -5.42 2.72
C ALA A 71 0.46 -6.12 3.17
N LEU A 72 -0.55 -6.10 2.30
CA LEU A 72 -1.86 -6.68 2.52
C LEU A 72 -1.98 -7.92 1.64
N TRP A 73 -2.29 -9.07 2.24
CA TRP A 73 -2.55 -10.29 1.49
C TRP A 73 -3.88 -10.17 0.74
N LEU A 74 -3.86 -10.43 -0.57
CA LEU A 74 -5.06 -10.47 -1.42
C LEU A 74 -5.34 -11.86 -1.98
N GLY A 75 -4.29 -12.67 -2.14
CA GLY A 75 -4.36 -14.01 -2.68
C GLY A 75 -3.08 -14.82 -2.40
N PRO A 76 -3.08 -16.13 -2.68
CA PRO A 76 -1.92 -16.99 -2.44
C PRO A 76 -0.65 -16.54 -3.18
N ASP A 77 -0.81 -15.78 -4.25
CA ASP A 77 0.24 -15.19 -5.07
C ASP A 77 0.06 -13.67 -5.27
N GLU A 78 -0.76 -12.98 -4.46
CA GLU A 78 -1.09 -11.56 -4.67
C GLU A 78 -1.06 -10.72 -3.38
N TRP A 79 -0.41 -9.55 -3.48
CA TRP A 79 -0.31 -8.57 -2.41
C TRP A 79 -0.51 -7.13 -2.93
N LEU A 80 -1.11 -6.30 -2.09
CA LEU A 80 -1.02 -4.85 -2.20
C LEU A 80 0.06 -4.36 -1.23
N VAL A 81 1.10 -3.73 -1.77
CA VAL A 81 2.13 -3.06 -0.94
C VAL A 81 1.89 -1.56 -0.98
N ILE A 82 1.93 -0.92 0.18
CA ILE A 82 1.71 0.51 0.38
C ILE A 82 2.92 1.07 1.14
N ASP A 83 3.52 2.15 0.65
CA ASP A 83 4.53 2.93 1.36
C ASP A 83 4.05 4.38 1.53
N GLU A 84 3.90 4.81 2.78
CA GLU A 84 3.53 6.17 3.16
C GLU A 84 4.76 7.02 3.57
N GLY A 85 5.96 6.45 3.46
CA GLY A 85 7.23 7.07 3.86
C GLY A 85 8.00 7.70 2.70
N GLY A 86 7.42 7.75 1.50
CA GLY A 86 8.05 8.29 0.31
C GLY A 86 9.14 7.40 -0.30
N ARG A 87 9.17 6.10 0.04
CA ARG A 87 10.03 5.13 -0.64
C ARG A 87 9.30 4.51 -1.81
N ASP A 88 10.05 3.99 -2.77
CA ASP A 88 9.51 3.39 -3.99
C ASP A 88 9.55 1.85 -3.94
N PRO A 89 8.47 1.16 -3.53
CA PRO A 89 8.43 -0.30 -3.51
C PRO A 89 8.54 -0.92 -4.92
N LEU A 90 8.23 -0.18 -5.99
CA LEU A 90 8.41 -0.66 -7.36
C LEU A 90 9.90 -0.75 -7.72
N ALA A 91 10.65 0.30 -7.39
CA ALA A 91 12.11 0.32 -7.58
C ALA A 91 12.79 -0.76 -6.72
N ASP A 92 12.33 -0.98 -5.48
CA ASP A 92 12.85 -2.03 -4.61
C ASP A 92 12.71 -3.42 -5.27
N CYS A 93 11.54 -3.71 -5.84
CA CYS A 93 11.26 -4.96 -6.56
C CYS A 93 12.06 -5.11 -7.86
N ALA A 94 12.40 -4.01 -8.55
CA ALA A 94 13.12 -4.05 -9.83
C ALA A 94 14.50 -4.75 -9.74
N SER A 95 15.10 -4.77 -8.55
CA SER A 95 16.37 -5.45 -8.29
C SER A 95 16.25 -6.98 -8.15
N VAL A 96 15.04 -7.50 -7.93
CA VAL A 96 14.78 -8.91 -7.62
C VAL A 96 14.78 -9.75 -8.90
N LYS A 97 15.60 -10.82 -8.93
CA LYS A 97 15.70 -11.72 -10.09
C LYS A 97 14.69 -12.88 -10.07
N ALA A 98 14.13 -13.20 -8.91
CA ALA A 98 13.11 -14.23 -8.79
C ALA A 98 11.85 -13.83 -9.56
N LEU A 99 11.10 -14.81 -10.10
CA LEU A 99 9.90 -14.57 -10.90
C LEU A 99 8.87 -13.75 -10.10
N HIS A 100 8.46 -12.60 -10.64
CA HIS A 100 7.40 -11.78 -10.06
C HIS A 100 6.85 -10.79 -11.10
N SER A 101 5.71 -10.19 -10.80
CA SER A 101 5.18 -9.01 -11.48
C SER A 101 4.91 -7.93 -10.43
N ALA A 102 5.47 -6.74 -10.62
CA ALA A 102 5.24 -5.58 -9.76
C ALA A 102 4.74 -4.42 -10.62
N VAL A 103 3.55 -3.91 -10.31
CA VAL A 103 2.90 -2.85 -11.09
C VAL A 103 2.60 -1.67 -10.17
N GLY A 104 3.16 -0.50 -10.51
CA GLY A 104 2.85 0.76 -9.83
C GLY A 104 1.39 1.17 -10.02
N ILE A 105 0.65 1.29 -8.92
CA ILE A 105 -0.78 1.61 -8.92
C ILE A 105 -1.13 2.75 -7.95
N SER A 106 -0.16 3.62 -7.61
CA SER A 106 -0.34 4.73 -6.67
C SER A 106 -1.47 5.70 -7.06
N HIS A 107 -1.83 5.76 -8.34
CA HIS A 107 -2.90 6.61 -8.88
C HIS A 107 -4.30 5.96 -8.83
N ARG A 108 -4.40 4.66 -8.55
CA ARG A 108 -5.65 3.89 -8.61
C ARG A 108 -6.60 4.18 -7.43
N ASN A 109 -6.07 4.60 -6.29
CA ASN A 109 -6.83 4.68 -5.04
C ASN A 109 -6.54 5.97 -4.27
N VAL A 110 -7.57 6.47 -3.56
CA VAL A 110 -7.45 7.47 -2.51
C VAL A 110 -7.52 6.76 -1.16
N GLY A 111 -6.67 7.17 -0.21
CA GLY A 111 -6.76 6.69 1.18
C GLY A 111 -7.71 7.57 1.99
N LEU A 112 -8.61 6.94 2.75
CA LEU A 112 -9.45 7.61 3.73
C LEU A 112 -9.16 7.00 5.10
N SER A 113 -8.86 7.86 6.07
CA SER A 113 -8.78 7.46 7.47
C SER A 113 -10.15 7.62 8.10
N VAL A 114 -10.62 6.57 8.79
CA VAL A 114 -11.83 6.60 9.61
C VAL A 114 -11.41 6.19 11.02
N THR A 115 -11.56 7.10 11.98
CA THR A 115 -11.06 6.92 13.36
C THR A 115 -12.13 7.28 14.38
N GLY A 116 -11.99 6.80 15.61
CA GLY A 116 -12.96 6.98 16.69
C GLY A 116 -13.84 5.73 16.93
N ALA A 117 -14.54 5.69 18.06
CA ALA A 117 -15.29 4.51 18.47
C ALA A 117 -16.42 4.13 17.49
N ALA A 118 -17.04 5.13 16.84
CA ALA A 118 -18.10 4.89 15.86
C ALA A 118 -17.57 4.44 14.48
N ALA A 119 -16.25 4.35 14.27
CA ALA A 119 -15.65 3.85 13.03
C ALA A 119 -16.02 2.39 12.72
N ALA A 120 -16.32 1.59 13.75
CA ALA A 120 -16.76 0.20 13.60
C ALA A 120 -18.04 0.04 12.75
N THR A 121 -18.80 1.13 12.55
CA THR A 121 -19.98 1.17 11.66
C THR A 121 -19.66 0.77 10.22
N ILE A 122 -18.39 0.88 9.78
CA ILE A 122 -17.97 0.40 8.44
C ILE A 122 -18.28 -1.08 8.22
N ASN A 123 -18.34 -1.87 9.30
CA ASN A 123 -18.66 -3.29 9.26
C ASN A 123 -20.15 -3.57 8.97
N ALA A 124 -21.05 -2.58 9.10
CA ALA A 124 -22.48 -2.77 8.92
C ALA A 124 -22.89 -3.16 7.49
N ARG A 125 -22.00 -3.00 6.50
CA ARG A 125 -22.22 -3.33 5.09
C ARG A 125 -21.07 -4.14 4.46
N CYS A 126 -20.15 -4.64 5.27
CA CYS A 126 -19.06 -5.50 4.82
C CYS A 126 -19.44 -6.95 5.17
N PRO A 127 -19.72 -7.82 4.18
CA PRO A 127 -20.16 -9.20 4.43
C PRO A 127 -19.08 -10.06 5.09
#